data_AF-A0A554KP65-F1
#
_entry.id   AF-A0A554KP65-F1
#
_cell.length_a   1.000
_cell.length_b   1.000
_cell.length_c   1.000
_cell.angle_alpha   90.00
_cell.angle_beta   90.00
_cell.angle_gamma   90.00
#
_symmetry.space_group_name_H-M   'P 1'
#
loop_
_entity.id
_entity.type
_entity.pdbx_description
1 polymer ?
#
loop_
_entity_poly.entity_id
_entity_poly.type
_entity_poly.pdbx_seq_one_letter_code
_entity_poly.pdbx_strand_id
1 'polypeptide(L)'
;MAFKDLFVKSTESDVGSGTPEAPPRSSNIAPSTMPPARTRRTFLAGGTPSKTVVPPPSARTGLATAKLSVATPDPEFLRDFEDALKGVTKRGYAEFLQQKTTLGVYITEEDKLIPAALNSVHGVRPNEILASVRECIQIVENLNQDFGTQLETEARGNAQDKNARLNAISKEVTAHEQSIRELQEEIAALKTEEANLQNEVGRIDTEKEAVGTRIKSAYDVISGRLSDLASAISAHI
;
A
#
# COMPACT_ATOMS: atom_id res chain seq x y z
N MET A 1 -0.08 30.39 -32.09
CA MET A 1 -0.03 30.29 -30.62
C MET A 1 -1.37 29.77 -30.14
N ALA A 2 -1.42 28.60 -29.51
CA ALA A 2 -2.46 28.10 -28.57
C ALA A 2 -2.58 26.55 -28.59
N PHE A 3 -1.47 25.82 -28.39
CA PHE A 3 -1.51 24.39 -28.02
C PHE A 3 -1.04 24.13 -26.57
N LYS A 4 -0.69 25.19 -25.83
CA LYS A 4 -0.19 25.11 -24.45
C LYS A 4 -1.30 25.05 -23.40
N ASP A 5 -2.56 25.34 -23.77
CA ASP A 5 -3.62 25.56 -22.78
C ASP A 5 -4.49 24.32 -22.47
N LEU A 6 -4.19 23.17 -23.08
CA LEU A 6 -4.99 21.95 -22.86
C LEU A 6 -4.52 21.09 -21.67
N PHE A 7 -3.42 21.46 -21.00
CA PHE A 7 -2.84 20.63 -19.93
C PHE A 7 -2.41 21.38 -18.66
N VAL A 8 -3.06 22.50 -18.31
CA VAL A 8 -2.78 23.19 -17.04
C VAL A 8 -4.06 23.66 -16.34
N LYS A 9 -4.51 22.87 -15.35
CA LYS A 9 -5.28 23.21 -14.13
C LYS A 9 -5.54 21.88 -13.38
N SER A 10 -5.16 21.64 -12.13
CA SER A 10 -4.92 22.53 -11.01
C SER A 10 -3.99 21.87 -9.99
N THR A 11 -2.88 22.52 -9.65
CA THR A 11 -2.22 22.38 -8.34
C THR A 11 -1.53 23.69 -8.02
N GLU A 12 -1.84 24.23 -6.84
CA GLU A 12 -1.26 25.34 -6.08
C GLU A 12 -2.42 26.17 -5.50
N SER A 13 -2.42 26.61 -4.26
CA SER A 13 -1.48 26.56 -3.14
C SER A 13 -2.23 27.22 -1.96
N ASP A 14 -1.88 26.93 -0.71
CA ASP A 14 -1.46 28.05 0.17
C ASP A 14 -0.74 27.58 1.43
N VAL A 15 0.24 28.40 1.80
CA VAL A 15 1.17 28.29 2.93
C VAL A 15 0.78 29.36 3.94
N GLY A 16 0.78 29.05 5.24
CA GLY A 16 0.68 30.10 6.27
C GLY A 16 0.85 29.63 7.72
N SER A 17 2.06 29.85 8.26
CA SER A 17 2.43 30.28 9.64
C SER A 17 1.61 29.78 10.85
N GLY A 18 2.16 29.04 11.83
CA GLY A 18 2.91 29.57 12.99
C GLY A 18 2.01 30.38 13.94
N THR A 19 1.72 30.04 15.21
CA THR A 19 2.58 29.70 16.36
C THR A 19 1.69 29.29 17.60
N PRO A 20 2.17 29.01 18.84
CA PRO A 20 1.79 27.81 19.62
C PRO A 20 1.00 28.08 20.93
N GLU A 21 0.29 27.07 21.49
CA GLU A 21 0.14 26.90 22.95
C GLU A 21 -0.62 25.62 23.40
N ALA A 22 0.06 24.83 24.26
CA ALA A 22 -0.42 24.10 25.45
C ALA A 22 -1.42 22.91 25.39
N PRO A 23 -1.36 21.95 26.35
CA PRO A 23 -1.57 20.52 26.12
C PRO A 23 -2.93 19.99 26.62
N PRO A 24 -3.42 18.83 26.14
CA PRO A 24 -4.54 18.17 26.78
C PRO A 24 -4.09 17.25 27.92
N ARG A 25 -4.78 17.39 29.03
CA ARG A 25 -4.68 16.57 30.24
C ARG A 25 -5.26 15.17 30.01
N SER A 26 -4.58 14.21 30.63
CA SER A 26 -5.02 12.88 31.02
C SER A 26 -6.46 12.81 31.53
N SER A 27 -7.24 11.80 31.09
CA SER A 27 -7.86 10.80 31.99
C SER A 27 -8.80 9.81 31.27
N ASN A 28 -8.68 8.53 31.67
CA ASN A 28 -9.73 7.51 31.83
C ASN A 28 -10.19 6.71 30.60
N ILE A 29 -9.75 5.45 30.46
CA ILE A 29 -10.24 4.18 31.06
C ILE A 29 -11.29 3.49 30.15
N ALA A 30 -10.95 2.27 29.72
CA ALA A 30 -11.74 1.32 28.94
C ALA A 30 -12.94 0.74 29.75
N PRO A 31 -13.83 -0.06 29.11
CA PRO A 31 -13.57 -1.51 28.99
C PRO A 31 -13.98 -2.06 27.60
N SER A 32 -13.15 -2.82 26.89
CA SER A 32 -12.91 -4.28 27.01
C SER A 32 -14.17 -5.13 27.10
N THR A 33 -14.63 -5.63 25.94
CA THR A 33 -15.56 -6.76 25.82
C THR A 33 -14.92 -7.84 24.96
N MET A 34 -14.48 -8.93 25.60
CA MET A 34 -14.06 -10.17 24.95
C MET A 34 -15.26 -10.94 24.38
N PRO A 35 -15.11 -11.69 23.29
CA PRO A 35 -15.92 -12.87 23.00
C PRO A 35 -15.26 -14.17 23.52
N PRO A 36 -16.05 -15.20 23.87
CA PRO A 36 -15.58 -16.40 24.55
C PRO A 36 -14.97 -17.46 23.62
N ALA A 37 -13.98 -18.18 24.16
CA ALA A 37 -13.41 -19.40 23.59
C ALA A 37 -14.19 -20.65 24.02
N ARG A 38 -14.39 -21.61 23.10
CA ARG A 38 -14.66 -23.06 23.31
C ARG A 38 -14.90 -23.71 21.93
N THR A 39 -14.54 -24.94 21.55
CA THR A 39 -13.89 -26.11 22.17
C THR A 39 -13.35 -27.03 21.07
N ARG A 40 -12.24 -27.73 21.38
CA ARG A 40 -11.63 -28.94 20.78
C ARG A 40 -12.48 -29.87 19.89
N ARG A 41 -11.80 -30.51 18.92
CA ARG A 41 -11.72 -32.00 18.84
C ARG A 41 -10.44 -32.50 18.15
N THR A 42 -9.89 -33.54 18.76
CA THR A 42 -8.71 -34.37 18.44
C THR A 42 -8.92 -35.29 17.23
N PHE A 43 -7.85 -35.69 16.51
CA PHE A 43 -7.31 -37.07 16.50
C PHE A 43 -6.13 -37.25 15.50
N LEU A 44 -5.05 -37.88 16.02
CA LEU A 44 -4.18 -38.93 15.45
C LEU A 44 -3.25 -38.69 14.24
N ALA A 45 -1.95 -38.66 14.57
CA ALA A 45 -0.91 -39.62 14.18
C ALA A 45 -0.73 -40.03 12.70
N GLY A 46 0.49 -39.80 12.20
CA GLY A 46 1.12 -40.63 11.17
C GLY A 46 1.57 -39.86 9.93
N GLY A 47 2.84 -39.43 9.89
CA GLY A 47 3.45 -38.89 8.68
C GLY A 47 4.87 -38.41 8.93
N THR A 48 5.84 -39.10 8.33
CA THR A 48 7.29 -38.86 8.40
C THR A 48 7.72 -37.49 7.87
N PRO A 49 8.89 -36.97 8.27
CA PRO A 49 9.35 -35.65 7.85
C PRO A 49 9.87 -35.68 6.41
N SER A 50 9.07 -35.20 5.45
CA SER A 50 9.60 -34.85 4.14
C SER A 50 10.39 -33.54 4.23
N LYS A 51 11.70 -33.64 4.03
CA LYS A 51 12.58 -32.52 3.71
C LYS A 51 12.11 -31.89 2.40
N THR A 52 11.25 -30.88 2.48
CA THR A 52 11.04 -29.97 1.35
C THR A 52 12.12 -28.91 1.43
N VAL A 53 13.18 -29.11 0.64
CA VAL A 53 14.15 -28.07 0.29
C VAL A 53 13.35 -26.95 -0.38
N VAL A 54 13.18 -25.84 0.34
CA VAL A 54 12.66 -24.59 -0.21
C VAL A 54 13.77 -23.99 -1.07
N PRO A 55 13.63 -23.88 -2.40
CA PRO A 55 14.58 -23.11 -3.18
C PRO A 55 14.40 -21.62 -2.85
N PRO A 56 15.47 -20.81 -2.94
CA PRO A 56 15.40 -19.38 -2.63
C PRO A 56 14.39 -18.68 -3.55
N PRO A 57 13.79 -17.56 -3.12
CA PRO A 57 12.88 -16.79 -3.96
C PRO A 57 13.66 -16.29 -5.18
N SER A 58 13.49 -16.95 -6.32
CA SER A 58 13.89 -16.42 -7.61
C SER A 58 13.20 -15.06 -7.74
N ALA A 59 14.01 -14.01 -7.69
CA ALA A 59 13.61 -12.67 -8.10
C ALA A 59 13.10 -12.78 -9.54
N ARG A 60 11.79 -12.91 -9.66
CA ARG A 60 11.10 -12.94 -10.95
C ARG A 60 11.04 -11.50 -11.41
N THR A 61 12.16 -11.02 -11.94
CA THR A 61 12.23 -9.83 -12.79
C THR A 61 11.52 -10.16 -14.11
N GLY A 62 10.24 -10.50 -14.02
CA GLY A 62 9.34 -10.56 -15.15
C GLY A 62 8.91 -9.13 -15.43
N LEU A 63 9.80 -8.34 -16.05
CA LEU A 63 9.32 -7.28 -16.92
C LEU A 63 8.51 -8.03 -17.98
N ALA A 64 7.20 -8.11 -17.80
CA ALA A 64 6.30 -8.40 -18.88
C ALA A 64 6.51 -7.26 -19.87
N THR A 65 7.40 -7.46 -20.83
CA THR A 65 7.35 -6.76 -22.10
C THR A 65 6.01 -7.15 -22.69
N ALA A 66 4.97 -6.40 -22.32
CA ALA A 66 3.72 -6.39 -23.03
C ALA A 66 4.13 -6.21 -24.49
N LYS A 67 3.95 -7.26 -25.28
CA LYS A 67 4.06 -7.15 -26.73
C LYS A 67 3.04 -6.07 -27.07
N LEU A 68 3.54 -4.86 -27.34
CA LEU A 68 2.78 -3.82 -27.99
C LEU A 68 2.43 -4.42 -29.35
N SER A 69 1.30 -5.13 -29.40
CA SER A 69 0.58 -5.39 -30.63
C SER A 69 0.56 -4.06 -31.34
N VAL A 70 0.93 -4.03 -32.62
CA VAL A 70 0.71 -2.86 -33.49
C VAL A 70 -0.79 -2.65 -33.48
N ALA A 71 -1.25 -1.87 -32.51
CA ALA A 71 -2.65 -1.63 -32.29
C ALA A 71 -3.10 -0.77 -33.45
N THR A 72 -4.17 -1.19 -34.12
CA THR A 72 -4.86 -0.36 -35.08
C THR A 72 -5.06 1.01 -34.41
N PRO A 73 -4.51 2.09 -34.95
CA PRO A 73 -4.55 3.39 -34.30
C PRO A 73 -6.02 3.77 -34.04
N ASP A 74 -6.28 4.21 -32.83
CA ASP A 74 -7.63 4.54 -32.36
C ASP A 74 -8.26 5.58 -33.31
N PRO A 75 -9.41 5.28 -33.94
CA PRO A 75 -10.04 6.17 -34.90
C PRO A 75 -10.46 7.52 -34.31
N GLU A 76 -10.79 7.59 -33.01
CA GLU A 76 -11.09 8.87 -32.36
C GLU A 76 -9.83 9.72 -32.21
N PHE A 77 -8.74 9.10 -31.73
CA PHE A 77 -7.43 9.75 -31.65
C PHE A 77 -6.95 10.26 -33.01
N LEU A 78 -7.06 9.44 -34.06
CA LEU A 78 -6.67 9.85 -35.42
C LEU A 78 -7.45 11.06 -35.91
N ARG A 79 -8.77 11.10 -35.65
CA ARG A 79 -9.60 12.23 -36.06
C ARG A 79 -9.20 13.51 -35.32
N ASP A 80 -9.02 13.44 -34.01
CA ASP A 80 -8.64 14.58 -33.19
C ASP A 80 -7.22 15.06 -33.53
N PHE A 81 -6.32 14.14 -33.87
CA PHE A 81 -4.97 14.42 -34.33
C PHE A 81 -4.94 15.08 -35.72
N GLU A 82 -5.75 14.58 -36.66
CA GLU A 82 -5.92 15.20 -37.98
C GLU A 82 -6.52 16.61 -37.88
N ASP A 83 -7.49 16.82 -36.98
CA ASP A 83 -8.08 18.13 -36.72
C ASP A 83 -7.07 19.10 -36.07
N ALA A 84 -6.22 18.60 -35.16
CA ALA A 84 -5.11 19.36 -34.61
C ALA A 84 -4.10 19.76 -35.70
N LEU A 85 -3.75 18.84 -36.61
CA LEU A 85 -2.84 19.11 -37.72
C LEU A 85 -3.40 20.14 -38.70
N LYS A 86 -4.70 20.07 -39.04
CA LYS A 86 -5.36 21.08 -39.89
C LYS A 86 -5.20 22.49 -39.33
N GLY A 87 -5.25 22.65 -38.00
CA GLY A 87 -5.04 23.93 -37.32
C GLY A 87 -3.62 24.51 -37.42
N VAL A 88 -2.62 23.70 -37.78
CA VAL A 88 -1.21 24.11 -37.89
C VAL A 88 -0.73 24.20 -39.34
N THR A 89 -1.52 23.71 -40.30
CA THR A 89 -1.15 23.68 -41.72
C THR A 89 -1.19 25.06 -42.40
N LYS A 90 -0.28 25.25 -43.37
CA LYS A 90 -0.17 26.47 -44.17
C LYS A 90 -1.19 26.51 -45.30
N ARG A 91 -1.35 27.71 -45.89
CA ARG A 91 -2.27 28.02 -46.99
C ARG A 91 -2.25 26.94 -48.08
N GLY A 92 -3.43 26.45 -48.46
CA GLY A 92 -3.59 25.52 -49.58
C GLY A 92 -3.61 24.04 -49.20
N TYR A 93 -3.13 23.66 -48.01
CA TYR A 93 -3.13 22.26 -47.59
C TYR A 93 -4.53 21.76 -47.19
N ALA A 94 -5.30 22.59 -46.48
CA ALA A 94 -6.68 22.27 -46.12
C ALA A 94 -7.58 22.19 -47.37
N GLU A 95 -7.42 23.12 -48.30
CA GLU A 95 -8.12 23.12 -49.59
C GLU A 95 -7.73 21.91 -50.45
N PHE A 96 -6.45 21.53 -50.44
CA PHE A 96 -5.98 20.30 -51.08
C PHE A 96 -6.60 19.05 -50.48
N LEU A 97 -6.66 18.92 -49.15
CA LEU A 97 -7.30 17.79 -48.48
C LEU A 97 -8.79 17.72 -48.83
N GLN A 98 -9.49 18.85 -48.81
CA GLN A 98 -10.91 18.93 -49.17
C GLN A 98 -11.15 18.49 -50.62
N GLN A 99 -10.29 18.92 -51.56
CA GLN A 99 -10.37 18.50 -52.96
C GLN A 99 -10.01 17.02 -53.13
N LYS A 100 -9.00 16.52 -52.41
CA LYS A 100 -8.65 15.09 -52.40
C LYS A 100 -9.83 14.24 -51.92
N THR A 101 -10.50 14.63 -50.83
CA THR A 101 -11.68 13.93 -50.32
C THR A 101 -12.84 13.97 -51.30
N THR A 102 -13.11 15.14 -51.92
CA THR A 102 -14.21 15.32 -52.87
C THR A 102 -13.97 14.51 -54.16
N LEU A 103 -12.76 14.56 -54.71
CA LEU A 103 -12.40 13.82 -55.92
C LEU A 103 -12.20 12.33 -55.67
N GLY A 104 -11.88 11.91 -54.44
CA GLY A 104 -11.72 10.50 -54.06
C GLY A 104 -13.02 9.69 -54.16
N VAL A 105 -14.18 10.35 -54.21
CA VAL A 105 -15.47 9.71 -54.51
C VAL A 105 -15.54 9.22 -55.98
N TYR A 106 -14.80 9.87 -56.87
CA TYR A 106 -14.86 9.64 -58.33
C TYR A 106 -13.58 9.02 -58.89
N ILE A 107 -12.43 9.24 -58.26
CA ILE A 107 -11.13 8.73 -58.67
C ILE A 107 -10.61 7.79 -57.59
N THR A 108 -10.61 6.50 -57.89
CA THR A 108 -10.14 5.43 -56.98
C THR A 108 -8.64 5.20 -57.04
N GLU A 109 -7.97 5.58 -58.14
CA GLU A 109 -6.52 5.45 -58.28
C GLU A 109 -5.79 6.68 -57.72
N GLU A 110 -4.98 6.46 -56.68
CA GLU A 110 -4.30 7.55 -55.96
C GLU A 110 -3.31 8.33 -56.85
N ASP A 111 -2.67 7.66 -57.80
CA ASP A 111 -1.74 8.25 -58.78
C ASP A 111 -2.40 9.29 -59.70
N LYS A 112 -3.71 9.17 -59.91
CA LYS A 112 -4.52 10.11 -60.71
C LYS A 112 -5.23 11.14 -59.82
N LEU A 113 -5.58 10.74 -58.60
CA LEU A 113 -6.27 11.57 -57.62
C LEU A 113 -5.41 12.73 -57.14
N ILE A 114 -4.15 12.47 -56.77
CA ILE A 114 -3.25 13.51 -56.22
C ILE A 114 -2.97 14.63 -57.23
N PRO A 115 -2.61 14.36 -58.50
CA PRO A 115 -2.44 15.41 -59.51
C PRO A 115 -3.73 16.17 -59.82
N ALA A 116 -4.88 15.48 -59.86
CA ALA A 116 -6.18 16.12 -60.08
C ALA A 116 -6.55 17.06 -58.93
N ALA A 117 -6.34 16.63 -57.69
CA ALA A 117 -6.56 17.46 -56.51
C ALA A 117 -5.62 18.68 -56.49
N LEU A 118 -4.32 18.50 -56.76
CA LEU A 118 -3.36 19.59 -56.84
C LEU A 118 -3.73 20.63 -57.91
N ASN A 119 -4.20 20.20 -59.08
CA ASN A 119 -4.59 21.10 -60.17
C ASN A 119 -5.92 21.83 -59.92
N SER A 120 -6.76 21.31 -59.02
CA SER A 120 -8.04 21.93 -58.66
C SER A 120 -7.93 23.03 -57.60
N VAL A 121 -6.82 23.07 -56.84
CA VAL A 121 -6.58 24.13 -55.85
C VAL A 121 -6.03 25.37 -56.55
N HIS A 122 -6.89 26.34 -56.81
CA HIS A 122 -6.51 27.58 -57.48
C HIS A 122 -5.60 28.47 -56.62
N GLY A 123 -4.49 28.93 -57.19
CA GLY A 123 -3.63 29.95 -56.59
C GLY A 123 -2.64 29.44 -55.53
N VAL A 124 -2.46 28.11 -55.42
CA VAL A 124 -1.47 27.48 -54.53
C VAL A 124 -0.50 26.68 -55.39
N ARG A 125 0.80 26.84 -55.15
CA ARG A 125 1.82 26.07 -55.86
C ARG A 125 2.03 24.71 -55.19
N PRO A 126 2.27 23.62 -55.93
CA PRO A 126 2.56 22.31 -55.35
C PRO A 126 3.67 22.31 -54.29
N ASN A 127 4.67 23.18 -54.45
CA ASN A 127 5.77 23.34 -53.49
C ASN A 127 5.32 23.90 -52.13
N GLU A 128 4.26 24.70 -52.08
CA GLU A 128 3.71 25.27 -50.84
C GLU A 128 2.97 24.18 -50.04
N ILE A 129 2.24 23.30 -50.72
CA ILE A 129 1.60 22.12 -50.14
C ILE A 129 2.67 21.16 -49.60
N LEU A 130 3.73 20.88 -50.38
CA LEU A 130 4.85 20.06 -49.93
C LEU A 130 5.59 20.66 -48.72
N ALA A 131 5.73 21.99 -48.66
CA ALA A 131 6.31 22.67 -47.50
C ALA A 131 5.42 22.50 -46.26
N SER A 132 4.08 22.61 -46.40
CA SER A 132 3.14 22.35 -45.32
C SER A 132 3.19 20.90 -44.83
N VAL A 133 3.29 19.93 -45.75
CA VAL A 133 3.41 18.50 -45.39
C VAL A 133 4.70 18.24 -44.60
N ARG A 134 5.84 18.81 -45.03
CA ARG A 134 7.10 18.65 -44.29
C ARG A 134 7.03 19.25 -42.89
N GLU A 135 6.36 20.38 -42.73
CA GLU A 135 6.15 21.01 -41.42
C GLU A 135 5.27 20.15 -40.52
N CYS A 136 4.19 19.55 -41.06
CA CYS A 136 3.39 18.58 -40.31
C CYS A 136 4.24 17.40 -39.85
N ILE A 137 5.04 16.79 -40.74
CA ILE A 137 5.94 15.69 -40.40
C ILE A 137 6.86 16.11 -39.25
N GLN A 138 7.49 17.28 -39.35
CA GLN A 138 8.39 17.79 -38.31
C GLN A 138 7.67 18.00 -36.96
N ILE A 139 6.44 18.50 -36.97
CA ILE A 139 5.63 18.68 -35.76
C ILE A 139 5.33 17.32 -35.12
N VAL A 140 4.92 16.33 -35.92
CA VAL A 140 4.65 14.98 -35.42
C VAL A 140 5.90 14.34 -34.84
N GLU A 141 7.05 14.50 -35.48
CA GLU A 141 8.34 14.01 -34.98
C GLU A 141 8.70 14.65 -33.64
N ASN A 142 8.56 15.98 -33.53
CA ASN A 142 8.84 16.70 -32.29
C ASN A 142 7.89 16.28 -31.16
N LEU A 143 6.58 16.16 -31.44
CA LEU A 143 5.59 15.70 -30.47
C LEU A 143 5.87 14.27 -30.00
N ASN A 144 6.30 13.40 -30.91
CA ASN A 144 6.65 12.03 -30.55
C ASN A 144 7.89 11.97 -29.66
N GLN A 145 8.89 12.81 -29.91
CA GLN A 145 10.05 12.97 -29.03
C GLN A 145 9.65 13.51 -27.66
N ASP A 146 8.85 14.59 -27.62
CA ASP A 146 8.36 15.19 -26.38
C ASP A 146 7.56 14.17 -25.56
N PHE A 147 6.64 13.44 -26.20
CA PHE A 147 5.88 12.37 -25.55
C PHE A 147 6.79 11.29 -24.98
N GLY A 148 7.79 10.84 -25.74
CA GLY A 148 8.77 9.86 -25.28
C GLY A 148 9.49 10.34 -24.01
N THR A 149 9.99 11.58 -24.02
CA THR A 149 10.68 12.14 -22.85
C THR A 149 9.77 12.32 -21.63
N GLN A 150 8.52 12.75 -21.83
CA GLN A 150 7.54 12.90 -20.76
C GLN A 150 7.17 11.54 -20.16
N LEU A 151 6.89 10.56 -21.01
CA LEU A 151 6.56 9.20 -20.58
C LEU A 151 7.71 8.58 -19.78
N GLU A 152 8.95 8.73 -20.23
CA GLU A 152 10.13 8.25 -19.50
C GLU A 152 10.31 8.97 -18.16
N THR A 153 10.08 10.28 -18.13
CA THR A 153 10.18 11.09 -16.92
C THR A 153 9.12 10.69 -15.90
N GLU A 154 7.87 10.54 -16.33
CA GLU A 154 6.76 10.11 -15.48
C GLU A 154 6.97 8.67 -15.00
N ALA A 155 7.37 7.76 -15.88
CA ALA A 155 7.67 6.37 -15.52
C ALA A 155 8.78 6.30 -14.47
N ARG A 156 9.85 7.09 -14.63
CA ARG A 156 10.95 7.19 -13.66
C ARG A 156 10.49 7.79 -12.34
N GLY A 157 9.74 8.89 -12.36
CA GLY A 157 9.20 9.52 -11.15
C GLY A 157 8.28 8.58 -10.37
N ASN A 158 7.33 7.95 -11.06
CA ASN A 158 6.42 6.97 -10.47
C ASN A 158 7.16 5.76 -9.88
N ALA A 159 8.20 5.27 -10.57
CA ALA A 159 9.04 4.20 -10.04
C ALA A 159 9.80 4.61 -8.78
N GLN A 160 10.34 5.84 -8.75
CA GLN A 160 11.03 6.39 -7.58
C GLN A 160 10.08 6.57 -6.39
N ASP A 161 8.88 7.13 -6.61
CA ASP A 161 7.88 7.33 -5.58
C ASP A 161 7.40 6.01 -4.98
N LYS A 162 7.13 5.01 -5.83
CA LYS A 162 6.78 3.66 -5.39
C LYS A 162 7.91 3.02 -4.59
N ASN A 163 9.15 3.17 -5.02
CA ASN A 163 10.30 2.63 -4.30
C ASN A 163 10.48 3.32 -2.94
N ALA A 164 10.30 4.65 -2.87
CA ALA A 164 10.34 5.39 -1.61
C ALA A 164 9.26 4.91 -0.63
N ARG A 165 8.02 4.72 -1.11
CA ARG A 165 6.91 4.17 -0.32
C ARG A 165 7.20 2.74 0.16
N LEU A 166 7.71 1.88 -0.71
CA LEU A 166 8.09 0.51 -0.33
C LEU A 166 9.18 0.49 0.74
N ASN A 167 10.18 1.35 0.63
CA ASN A 167 11.23 1.47 1.64
C ASN A 167 10.70 1.98 2.99
N ALA A 168 9.76 2.93 2.97
CA ALA A 168 9.12 3.42 4.18
C ALA A 168 8.31 2.31 4.88
N ILE A 169 7.47 1.60 4.13
CA ILE A 169 6.69 0.46 4.63
C ILE A 169 7.62 -0.63 5.18
N SER A 170 8.71 -0.96 4.47
CA SER A 170 9.66 -1.96 4.94
C SER A 170 10.29 -1.60 6.28
N LYS A 171 10.60 -0.31 6.52
CA LYS A 171 11.13 0.15 7.81
C LYS A 171 10.10 0.02 8.93
N GLU A 172 8.84 0.38 8.65
CA GLU A 172 7.75 0.23 9.61
C GLU A 172 7.51 -1.24 9.98
N VAL A 173 7.52 -2.13 8.99
CA VAL A 173 7.40 -3.57 9.21
C VAL A 173 8.51 -4.08 10.14
N THR A 174 9.77 -3.74 9.86
CA THR A 174 10.89 -4.16 10.73
C THR A 174 10.77 -3.60 12.14
N ALA A 175 10.30 -2.36 12.31
CA ALA A 175 10.07 -1.76 13.62
C ALA A 175 8.95 -2.50 14.39
N HIS A 176 7.85 -2.83 13.73
CA HIS A 176 6.77 -3.61 14.35
C HIS A 176 7.22 -5.04 14.69
N GLU A 177 7.99 -5.70 13.84
CA GLU A 177 8.56 -7.03 14.12
C GLU A 177 9.50 -7.01 15.35
N GLN A 178 10.23 -5.92 15.55
CA GLN A 178 11.06 -5.74 16.74
C GLN A 178 10.20 -5.54 17.99
N SER A 179 9.18 -4.66 17.94
CA SER A 179 8.26 -4.43 19.06
C SER A 179 7.48 -5.71 19.45
N ILE A 180 7.06 -6.53 18.48
CA ILE A 180 6.41 -7.81 18.74
C ILE A 180 7.34 -8.76 19.52
N ARG A 181 8.64 -8.81 19.17
CA ARG A 181 9.62 -9.64 19.89
C ARG A 181 9.80 -9.17 21.32
N GLU A 182 9.95 -7.87 21.54
CA GLU A 182 10.09 -7.29 22.88
C GLU A 182 8.87 -7.60 23.76
N LEU A 183 7.66 -7.44 23.21
CA LEU A 183 6.42 -7.79 23.93
C LEU A 183 6.32 -9.29 24.23
N GLN A 184 6.81 -10.16 23.34
CA GLN A 184 6.83 -11.61 23.59
C GLN A 184 7.79 -11.98 24.73
N GLU A 185 8.95 -11.32 24.80
CA GLU A 185 9.92 -11.49 25.89
C GLU A 185 9.34 -11.00 27.22
N GLU A 186 8.69 -9.83 27.23
CA GLU A 186 8.02 -9.29 28.41
C GLU A 186 6.90 -10.22 28.91
N ILE A 187 6.05 -10.72 28.01
CA ILE A 187 5.01 -11.70 28.35
C ILE A 187 5.60 -12.98 28.94
N ALA A 188 6.73 -13.46 28.41
CA ALA A 188 7.38 -14.65 28.93
C ALA A 188 7.91 -14.42 30.35
N ALA A 189 8.55 -13.27 30.59
CA ALA A 189 9.06 -12.89 31.91
C ALA A 189 7.92 -12.78 32.94
N LEU A 190 6.83 -12.09 32.59
CA LEU A 190 5.66 -11.94 33.46
C LEU A 190 5.00 -13.29 33.80
N LYS A 191 4.94 -14.23 32.85
CA LYS A 191 4.43 -15.59 33.14
C LYS A 191 5.31 -16.34 34.13
N THR A 192 6.63 -16.17 34.04
CA THR A 192 7.55 -16.77 35.02
C THR A 192 7.37 -16.14 36.40
N GLU A 193 7.22 -14.82 36.46
CA GLU A 193 6.95 -14.11 37.71
C GLU A 193 5.62 -14.54 38.34
N GLU A 194 4.56 -14.64 37.54
CA GLU A 194 3.25 -15.13 37.96
C GLU A 194 3.36 -16.54 38.59
N ALA A 195 4.06 -17.47 37.93
CA ALA A 195 4.25 -18.82 38.44
C ALA A 195 5.03 -18.83 39.78
N ASN A 196 6.04 -17.98 39.92
CA ASN A 196 6.80 -17.84 41.17
C ASN A 196 5.93 -17.31 42.30
N LEU A 197 5.13 -16.29 42.03
CA LEU A 197 4.19 -15.72 43.02
C LEU A 197 3.13 -16.75 43.43
N GLN A 198 2.59 -17.53 42.49
CA GLN A 198 1.64 -18.60 42.81
C GLN A 198 2.27 -19.67 43.73
N ASN A 199 3.52 -20.05 43.49
CA ASN A 199 4.24 -20.98 44.34
C ASN A 199 4.47 -20.42 45.75
N GLU A 200 4.85 -19.14 45.85
CA GLU A 200 5.08 -18.49 47.14
C GLU A 200 3.79 -18.36 47.96
N VAL A 201 2.68 -18.02 47.31
CA VAL A 201 1.35 -18.03 47.94
C VAL A 201 1.02 -19.42 48.49
N GLY A 202 1.19 -20.47 47.70
CA GLY A 202 0.94 -21.85 48.15
C GLY A 202 1.83 -22.28 49.33
N ARG A 203 3.09 -21.81 49.36
CA ARG A 203 4.01 -22.04 50.48
C ARG A 203 3.51 -21.35 51.75
N ILE A 204 3.12 -20.08 51.65
CA ILE A 204 2.58 -19.29 52.76
C ILE A 204 1.29 -19.92 53.31
N ASP A 205 0.39 -20.38 52.45
CA ASP A 205 -0.85 -21.05 52.88
C ASP A 205 -0.55 -22.34 53.65
N THR A 206 0.41 -23.14 53.18
CA THR A 206 0.85 -24.35 53.88
C THR A 206 1.44 -24.03 55.25
N GLU A 207 2.28 -22.99 55.34
CA GLU A 207 2.89 -22.54 56.58
C GLU A 207 1.84 -22.02 57.57
N LYS A 208 0.86 -21.25 57.08
CA LYS A 208 -0.27 -20.75 57.86
C LYS A 208 -1.09 -21.89 58.46
N GLU A 209 -1.45 -22.91 57.68
CA GLU A 209 -2.19 -24.08 58.18
C GLU A 209 -1.39 -24.88 59.22
N ALA A 210 -0.07 -25.03 59.01
CA ALA A 210 0.81 -25.68 59.98
C ALA A 210 0.88 -24.91 61.31
N VAL A 211 1.01 -23.58 61.25
CA VAL A 211 0.97 -22.71 62.43
C VAL A 211 -0.39 -22.78 63.12
N GLY A 212 -1.50 -22.72 62.36
CA GLY A 212 -2.85 -22.86 62.90
C GLY A 212 -3.06 -24.17 63.65
N THR A 213 -2.55 -25.28 63.10
CA THR A 213 -2.59 -26.61 63.75
C THR A 213 -1.79 -26.62 65.05
N ARG A 214 -0.58 -26.04 65.06
CA ARG A 214 0.26 -25.94 66.27
C ARG A 214 -0.41 -25.11 67.36
N ILE A 215 -1.00 -23.97 67.01
CA ILE A 215 -1.73 -23.11 67.94
C ILE A 215 -2.91 -23.86 68.55
N LYS A 216 -3.72 -24.54 67.72
CA LYS A 216 -4.85 -25.34 68.20
C LYS A 216 -4.42 -26.44 69.16
N SER A 217 -3.37 -27.20 68.80
CA SER A 217 -2.83 -28.24 69.67
C SER A 217 -2.33 -27.68 71.00
N ALA A 218 -1.63 -26.55 70.99
CA ALA A 218 -1.17 -25.89 72.22
C ALA A 218 -2.35 -25.42 73.08
N TYR A 219 -3.40 -24.86 72.45
CA TYR A 219 -4.63 -24.45 73.13
C TYR A 219 -5.33 -25.64 73.81
N ASP A 220 -5.47 -26.77 73.12
CA ASP A 220 -6.12 -27.97 73.65
C ASP A 220 -5.35 -28.52 74.87
N VAL A 221 -4.00 -28.57 74.80
CA VAL A 221 -3.14 -29.00 75.92
C VAL A 221 -3.28 -28.08 77.12
N ILE A 222 -3.22 -26.76 76.91
CA ILE A 222 -3.34 -25.79 78.01
C ILE A 222 -4.74 -25.85 78.64
N SER A 223 -5.79 -25.91 77.82
CA SER A 223 -7.18 -26.00 78.27
C SER A 223 -7.41 -27.27 79.10
N GLY A 224 -6.89 -28.42 78.66
CA GLY A 224 -6.94 -29.67 79.42
C GLY A 224 -6.25 -29.55 80.78
N ARG A 225 -5.01 -29.03 80.82
CA ARG A 225 -4.27 -28.82 82.08
C ARG A 225 -5.01 -27.90 83.06
N LEU A 226 -5.65 -26.84 82.55
CA LEU A 226 -6.45 -25.93 83.39
C LEU A 226 -7.69 -26.63 83.94
N SER A 227 -8.37 -27.46 83.13
CA SER A 227 -9.52 -28.25 83.58
C SER A 227 -9.13 -29.26 84.66
N ASP A 228 -7.99 -29.94 84.50
CA ASP A 228 -7.46 -30.89 85.48
C ASP A 228 -7.12 -30.18 86.80
N LEU A 229 -6.47 -29.01 86.71
CA LEU A 229 -6.14 -28.20 87.89
C LEU A 229 -7.40 -27.72 88.62
N ALA A 230 -8.40 -27.23 87.88
CA ALA A 230 -9.68 -26.80 88.46
C ALA A 230 -10.39 -27.95 89.19
N SER A 231 -10.35 -29.17 88.61
CA SER A 231 -10.91 -30.38 89.21
C SER A 231 -10.16 -30.78 90.50
N ALA A 232 -8.82 -30.73 90.48
CA ALA A 232 -7.99 -31.04 91.63
C ALA A 232 -8.21 -30.07 92.81
N ILE A 233 -8.34 -28.76 92.52
CA ILE A 233 -8.68 -27.74 93.52
C ILE A 233 -10.06 -28.01 94.11
N SER A 234 -11.05 -28.29 93.27
CA SER A 234 -12.43 -28.57 93.72
C SER A 234 -12.53 -29.81 94.60
N ALA A 235 -11.62 -30.78 94.45
CA ALA A 235 -11.59 -31.98 95.30
C ALA A 235 -10.99 -31.73 96.70
N HIS A 236 -10.29 -30.61 96.92
CA HIS A 236 -9.63 -30.27 98.19
C HIS A 236 -10.36 -29.17 98.99
N ILE A 237 -11.50 -28.71 98.50
CA ILE A 237 -12.39 -27.75 99.16
C ILE A 237 -13.67 -28.48 99.56
#